data_AF-A0A7X9ILT1-F1
#
_entry.id   AF-A0A7X9ILT1-F1
#
_cell.length_a   1.000
_cell.length_b   1.000
_cell.length_c   1.000
_cell.angle_alpha   90.00
_cell.angle_beta   90.00
_cell.angle_gamma   90.00
#
_symmetry.space_group_name_H-M   'P 1'
#
loop_
_entity.id
_entity.type
_entity.pdbx_description
1 polymer ?
#
loop_
_entity_poly.entity_id
_entity_poly.type
_entity_poly.pdbx_seq_one_letter_code
_entity_poly.pdbx_strand_id
1 'polypeptide(L)'
;GYLLVKRTKTYRERIVPINKKTIVELKRFAYNNGIKGGRLFAMSRDRFSKLILRYSRKLGFKVTPYMLRHTFATLFVENNGNLLILKNIMGHSQISTTERYVHESKRMIKSGYDKACPEF
;
A
#
# COMPACT_ATOMS: atom_id res chain seq x y z
N GLY A 1 -2.32 -10.56 -9.18
CA GLY A 1 -2.37 -11.60 -8.12
C GLY A 1 -2.44 -10.93 -6.77
N TYR A 2 -2.34 -11.67 -5.67
CA TYR A 2 -2.52 -11.09 -4.34
C TYR A 2 -1.62 -11.72 -3.29
N LEU A 3 -1.37 -10.98 -2.21
CA LEU A 3 -0.79 -11.46 -0.97
C LEU A 3 -1.89 -11.62 0.08
N LEU A 4 -1.90 -12.75 0.77
CA LEU A 4 -2.79 -13.01 1.89
C LEU A 4 -2.06 -12.72 3.20
N VAL A 5 -2.53 -11.73 3.95
CA VAL A 5 -1.90 -11.30 5.21
C VAL A 5 -2.65 -11.93 6.39
N LYS A 6 -2.09 -13.02 6.95
CA LYS A 6 -2.77 -13.90 7.92
C LYS A 6 -2.58 -13.59 9.41
N ARG A 7 -1.84 -12.54 9.77
CA ARG A 7 -1.66 -12.11 11.18
C ARG A 7 -1.61 -10.60 11.25
N THR A 8 -2.76 -10.00 11.51
CA THR A 8 -2.92 -8.55 11.61
C THR A 8 -3.17 -8.18 13.07
N LYS A 9 -2.94 -6.91 13.46
CA LYS A 9 -3.24 -6.45 14.83
C LYS A 9 -4.71 -6.68 15.23
N THR A 10 -5.58 -6.93 14.25
CA THR A 10 -7.04 -7.10 14.42
C THR A 10 -7.50 -8.54 14.19
N TYR A 11 -6.60 -9.51 14.03
CA TYR A 11 -6.90 -10.92 13.71
C TYR A 11 -7.69 -11.18 12.42
N ARG A 12 -7.99 -10.14 11.64
CA ARG A 12 -8.66 -10.29 10.34
C ARG A 12 -7.64 -10.53 9.25
N GLU A 13 -7.83 -11.60 8.49
CA GLU A 13 -7.09 -11.81 7.25
C GLU A 13 -7.45 -10.70 6.26
N ARG A 14 -6.48 -10.28 5.45
CA ARG A 14 -6.76 -9.37 4.35
C ARG A 14 -5.98 -9.74 3.09
N ILE A 15 -6.60 -9.44 1.97
CA ILE A 15 -6.04 -9.62 0.63
C ILE A 15 -5.44 -8.27 0.20
N VAL A 16 -4.17 -8.29 -0.18
CA VAL A 16 -3.48 -7.14 -0.77
C VAL A 16 -3.19 -7.46 -2.23
N PRO A 17 -3.94 -6.87 -3.19
CA PRO A 17 -3.64 -7.02 -4.60
C PRO A 17 -2.24 -6.49 -4.91
N ILE A 18 -1.49 -7.24 -5.69
CA ILE A 18 -0.17 -6.85 -6.18
C ILE A 18 -0.08 -7.05 -7.70
N ASN A 19 0.63 -6.14 -8.34
CA ASN A 19 0.80 -6.17 -9.79
C ASN A 19 1.61 -7.41 -10.22
N LYS A 20 1.49 -7.78 -11.51
CA LYS A 20 2.15 -8.96 -12.07
C LYS A 20 3.69 -8.86 -11.94
N LYS A 21 4.25 -7.67 -12.15
CA LYS A 21 5.70 -7.41 -12.06
C LYS A 21 6.24 -7.72 -10.65
N THR A 22 5.58 -7.27 -9.60
CA THR A 22 5.92 -7.53 -8.21
C THR A 22 5.86 -9.01 -7.91
N ILE A 23 4.85 -9.75 -8.41
CA ILE A 23 4.77 -11.20 -8.22
C ILE A 23 6.00 -11.89 -8.84
N VAL A 24 6.37 -11.50 -10.06
CA VAL A 24 7.53 -12.06 -10.76
C VAL A 24 8.81 -11.80 -9.96
N GLU A 25 9.03 -10.57 -9.49
CA GLU A 25 10.21 -10.24 -8.70
C GLU A 25 10.24 -10.95 -7.34
N LEU A 26 9.09 -11.11 -6.66
CA LEU A 26 9.02 -11.87 -5.41
C LEU A 26 9.33 -13.36 -5.61
N LYS A 27 8.84 -13.96 -6.71
CA LYS A 27 9.16 -15.35 -7.07
C LYS A 27 10.65 -15.51 -7.39
N ARG A 28 11.21 -14.58 -8.18
CA ARG A 28 12.65 -14.56 -8.50
C ARG A 28 13.48 -14.43 -7.22
N PHE A 29 13.09 -13.52 -6.32
CA PHE A 29 13.75 -13.35 -5.03
C PHE A 29 13.72 -14.65 -4.21
N ALA A 30 12.55 -15.30 -4.10
CA ALA A 30 12.42 -16.56 -3.38
C ALA A 30 13.32 -17.65 -3.96
N TYR A 31 13.33 -17.81 -5.29
CA TYR A 31 14.17 -18.77 -6.00
C TYR A 31 15.66 -18.53 -5.74
N ASN A 32 16.13 -17.29 -5.93
CA ASN A 32 17.54 -16.93 -5.76
C ASN A 32 18.04 -17.10 -4.32
N ASN A 33 17.15 -17.03 -3.33
CA ASN A 33 17.48 -17.21 -1.92
C ASN A 33 17.15 -18.62 -1.41
N GLY A 34 16.79 -19.57 -2.28
CA GLY A 34 16.46 -20.95 -1.90
C GLY A 34 15.22 -21.07 -0.99
N ILE A 35 14.33 -20.08 -1.00
CA ILE A 35 13.16 -20.03 -0.11
C ILE A 35 12.07 -20.93 -0.65
N LYS A 36 11.91 -22.11 -0.04
CA LYS A 36 10.88 -23.10 -0.39
C LYS A 36 9.61 -22.99 0.46
N GLY A 37 9.64 -22.21 1.55
CA GLY A 37 8.52 -22.01 2.47
C GLY A 37 8.88 -21.11 3.65
N GLY A 38 7.90 -20.80 4.51
CA GLY A 38 8.13 -19.97 5.70
C GLY A 38 8.20 -18.47 5.39
N ARG A 39 9.17 -17.76 5.99
CA ARG A 39 9.28 -16.29 5.84
C ARG A 39 9.94 -15.95 4.51
N LEU A 40 9.19 -15.26 3.63
CA LEU A 40 9.73 -14.72 2.39
C LEU A 40 10.87 -13.72 2.63
N PHE A 41 10.79 -12.93 3.71
CA PHE A 41 11.86 -12.03 4.12
C PHE A 41 12.32 -12.42 5.53
N ALA A 42 13.51 -13.03 5.63
CA ALA A 42 14.17 -13.33 6.90
C ALA A 42 14.82 -12.06 7.49
N MET A 43 14.00 -11.06 7.81
CA MET A 43 14.45 -9.72 8.20
C MET A 43 13.75 -9.24 9.48
N SER A 44 14.54 -8.70 10.41
CA SER A 44 14.03 -8.04 11.61
C SER A 44 13.50 -6.63 11.30
N ARG A 45 12.65 -6.09 12.18
CA ARG A 45 12.14 -4.72 12.04
C ARG A 45 13.26 -3.69 12.05
N ASP A 46 14.26 -3.85 12.91
CA ASP A 46 15.43 -2.96 12.97
C ASP A 46 16.22 -2.96 11.64
N ARG A 47 16.49 -4.15 11.09
CA ARG A 47 17.17 -4.28 9.79
C ARG A 47 16.36 -3.62 8.67
N PHE A 48 15.04 -3.77 8.68
CA PHE A 48 14.16 -3.09 7.73
C PHE A 48 14.22 -1.56 7.87
N SER A 49 14.17 -1.04 9.10
CA SER A 49 14.30 0.39 9.36
C SER A 49 15.66 0.94 8.89
N LYS A 50 16.76 0.24 9.16
CA LYS A 50 18.09 0.60 8.67
C LYS A 50 18.18 0.58 7.15
N LEU A 51 17.54 -0.39 6.49
CA LEU A 51 17.46 -0.47 5.04
C LEU A 51 16.74 0.76 4.45
N ILE A 52 15.59 1.13 5.00
CA ILE A 52 14.85 2.33 4.59
C ILE A 52 15.68 3.60 4.81
N LEU A 53 16.39 3.69 5.94
CA LEU A 53 17.27 4.82 6.21
C LEU A 53 18.43 4.91 5.20
N ARG A 54 19.02 3.78 4.83
CA ARG A 54 20.07 3.72 3.80
C ARG A 54 19.56 4.25 2.47
N TYR A 55 18.36 3.85 2.04
CA TYR A 55 17.75 4.39 0.81
C TYR A 55 17.42 5.87 0.93
N SER A 56 16.91 6.31 2.08
CA SER A 56 16.64 7.74 2.33
C SER A 56 17.90 8.58 2.14
N ARG A 57 19.03 8.15 2.71
CA ARG A 57 20.33 8.83 2.54
C ARG A 57 20.78 8.85 1.08
N LYS A 58 20.62 7.73 0.36
CA LYS A 58 20.99 7.65 -1.07
C LYS A 58 20.14 8.57 -1.94
N LEU A 59 18.87 8.75 -1.61
CA LEU A 59 17.93 9.60 -2.35
C LEU A 59 18.03 11.09 -1.97
N GLY A 60 18.69 11.43 -0.86
CA GLY A 60 18.81 12.81 -0.38
C GLY A 60 17.57 13.34 0.35
N PHE A 61 16.56 12.49 0.63
CA PHE A 61 15.38 12.88 1.40
C PHE A 61 14.87 11.75 2.29
N LYS A 62 14.13 12.11 3.35
CA LYS A 62 13.58 11.15 4.31
C LYS A 62 12.49 10.30 3.67
N VAL A 63 12.67 8.98 3.70
CA VAL A 63 11.63 8.00 3.33
C VAL A 63 11.30 7.18 4.57
N THR A 64 10.01 6.95 4.82
CA THR A 64 9.55 6.09 5.91
C THR A 64 8.48 5.12 5.41
N PRO A 65 8.26 3.97 6.08
CA PRO A 65 7.16 3.07 5.73
C PRO A 65 5.78 3.74 5.78
N TYR A 66 5.59 4.68 6.70
CA TYR A 66 4.37 5.49 6.77
C TYR A 66 4.19 6.34 5.51
N MET A 67 5.24 7.04 5.07
CA MET A 67 5.19 7.84 3.84
C MET A 67 4.90 6.98 2.61
N LEU A 68 5.55 5.82 2.47
CA LEU A 68 5.28 4.91 1.35
C LEU A 68 3.82 4.43 1.34
N ARG A 69 3.27 4.10 2.51
CA ARG A 69 1.85 3.73 2.65
C ARG A 69 0.93 4.91 2.28
N HIS A 70 1.29 6.11 2.72
CA HIS A 70 0.54 7.32 2.44
C HIS A 70 0.51 7.62 0.95
N THR A 71 1.67 7.60 0.29
CA THR A 71 1.80 7.79 -1.16
C THR A 71 0.97 6.75 -1.92
N PHE A 72 0.99 5.48 -1.53
CA PHE A 72 0.13 4.46 -2.15
C PHE A 72 -1.36 4.82 -2.02
N ALA A 73 -1.80 5.21 -0.83
CA ALA A 73 -3.19 5.53 -0.58
C ALA A 73 -3.66 6.78 -1.34
N THR A 74 -2.87 7.86 -1.34
CA THR A 74 -3.14 9.06 -2.13
C THR A 74 -3.23 8.73 -3.61
N LEU A 75 -2.23 8.02 -4.18
CA LEU A 75 -2.25 7.64 -5.60
C LEU A 75 -3.45 6.72 -5.94
N PHE A 76 -3.82 5.82 -5.04
CA PHE A 76 -4.99 4.96 -5.26
C PHE A 76 -6.28 5.80 -5.35
N VAL A 77 -6.45 6.76 -4.44
CA VAL A 77 -7.60 7.66 -4.44
C VAL A 77 -7.58 8.60 -5.65
N GLU A 78 -6.44 9.19 -5.99
CA GLU A 78 -6.27 10.06 -7.17
C GLU A 78 -6.61 9.36 -8.49
N ASN A 79 -6.37 8.05 -8.58
CA ASN A 79 -6.78 7.23 -9.73
C ASN A 79 -8.25 6.75 -9.63
N ASN A 80 -9.11 7.51 -8.94
CA ASN A 80 -10.52 7.21 -8.70
C ASN A 80 -10.76 5.83 -8.04
N GLY A 81 -9.82 5.34 -7.24
CA GLY A 81 -9.96 4.08 -6.51
C GLY A 81 -11.03 4.18 -5.42
N ASN A 82 -11.79 3.10 -5.23
CA ASN A 82 -12.86 3.05 -4.22
C ASN A 82 -12.30 3.04 -2.78
N LEU A 83 -12.74 3.98 -1.93
CA LEU A 83 -12.26 4.15 -0.56
C LEU A 83 -12.53 2.94 0.35
N LEU A 84 -13.64 2.23 0.14
CA LEU A 84 -13.98 1.02 0.90
C LEU A 84 -13.00 -0.11 0.56
N ILE A 85 -12.63 -0.24 -0.72
CA ILE A 85 -11.59 -1.18 -1.16
C ILE A 85 -10.25 -0.81 -0.54
N LEU A 86 -9.87 0.48 -0.58
CA LEU A 86 -8.62 0.95 0.02
C LEU A 86 -8.56 0.68 1.53
N LYS A 87 -9.64 0.96 2.26
CA LYS A 87 -9.79 0.64 3.69
C LYS A 87 -9.50 -0.84 3.97
N ASN A 88 -10.07 -1.73 3.16
CA ASN A 88 -9.87 -3.18 3.31
C ASN A 88 -8.42 -3.60 3.03
N ILE A 89 -7.80 -3.06 1.98
CA ILE A 89 -6.39 -3.34 1.62
C ILE A 89 -5.44 -2.85 2.73
N MET A 90 -5.67 -1.66 3.27
CA MET A 90 -4.84 -1.06 4.33
C MET A 90 -5.11 -1.67 5.70
N GLY A 91 -6.30 -2.26 5.90
CA GLY A 91 -6.74 -2.83 7.17
C GLY A 91 -7.09 -1.77 8.22
N HIS A 92 -7.62 -0.62 7.79
CA HIS A 92 -8.10 0.42 8.70
C HIS A 92 -9.46 0.03 9.29
N SER A 93 -9.61 0.12 10.62
CA SER A 93 -10.86 -0.22 11.30
C SER A 93 -11.96 0.79 10.98
N GLN A 94 -11.62 2.08 10.94
CA GLN A 94 -12.51 3.18 10.61
C GLN A 94 -12.22 3.75 9.22
N ILE A 95 -13.27 4.23 8.55
CA ILE A 95 -13.13 4.88 7.24
C ILE A 95 -12.51 6.28 7.35
N SER A 96 -12.70 6.95 8.49
CA SER A 96 -12.12 8.26 8.84
C SER A 96 -10.59 8.33 8.67
N THR A 97 -9.89 7.21 8.87
CA THR A 97 -8.43 7.14 8.64
C THR A 97 -8.07 7.18 7.15
N THR A 98 -8.97 6.73 6.28
CA THR A 98 -8.81 6.71 4.82
C THR A 98 -9.37 7.99 4.17
N GLU A 99 -10.34 8.66 4.80
CA GLU A 99 -10.93 9.93 4.31
C GLU A 99 -9.90 11.06 4.22
N ARG A 100 -8.84 11.05 5.05
CA ARG A 100 -7.73 12.01 4.94
C ARG A 100 -7.14 12.08 3.53
N TYR A 101 -7.10 10.97 2.80
CA TYR A 101 -6.57 10.91 1.43
C TYR A 101 -7.48 11.58 0.40
N VAL A 102 -8.77 11.76 0.69
CA VAL A 102 -9.74 12.44 -0.19
C VAL A 102 -9.55 13.95 -0.10
N HIS A 103 -9.48 14.49 1.12
CA HIS A 103 -9.34 15.93 1.35
C HIS A 103 -8.04 16.52 0.78
N GLU A 104 -6.99 15.70 0.68
CA GLU A 104 -5.72 16.13 0.11
C GLU A 104 -5.72 16.15 -1.44
N SER A 105 -6.72 15.55 -2.11
CA SER A 105 -6.82 15.52 -3.56
C SER A 105 -7.87 16.52 -4.09
N LYS A 106 -7.48 17.78 -4.32
CA LYS A 106 -8.36 18.79 -4.94
C LYS A 106 -8.89 18.38 -6.33
N ARG A 107 -8.13 17.55 -7.07
CA ARG A 107 -8.51 17.03 -8.39
C ARG A 107 -9.71 16.06 -8.32
N MET A 108 -9.83 15.32 -7.22
CA MET A 108 -10.93 14.38 -6.99
C MET A 108 -12.28 15.08 -6.81
N ILE A 109 -12.32 16.24 -6.13
CA ILE A 109 -13.57 16.98 -5.92
C ILE A 109 -14.21 17.33 -7.27
N LYS A 110 -13.40 17.84 -8.20
CA LYS A 110 -13.86 18.20 -9.54
C LYS A 110 -14.27 16.96 -10.36
N SER A 111 -13.40 15.95 -10.46
CA SER A 111 -13.72 14.72 -11.22
C SER A 111 -14.90 13.93 -10.63
N GLY A 112 -15.09 13.96 -9.32
CA GLY A 112 -16.20 13.29 -8.64
C GLY A 112 -17.52 14.01 -8.92
N TYR A 113 -17.51 15.34 -8.86
CA TYR A 113 -18.66 16.16 -9.26
C TYR A 113 -19.05 15.90 -10.72
N ASP A 114 -18.09 15.99 -11.65
CA ASP A 114 -18.33 15.81 -13.09
C ASP A 114 -18.92 14.42 -13.42
N LYS A 115 -18.60 13.38 -12.63
CA LYS A 115 -19.14 12.02 -12.81
C LYS A 115 -20.48 11.76 -12.12
N ALA A 116 -20.76 12.48 -11.04
CA ALA A 116 -21.93 12.24 -10.20
C ALA A 116 -23.07 13.23 -10.44
N CYS A 117 -22.78 14.37 -11.08
CA CYS A 117 -23.79 15.32 -11.51
C CYS A 117 -24.55 14.72 -12.70
N PRO A 118 -25.87 14.48 -12.59
CA PRO A 118 -26.68 14.12 -13.74
C PRO A 118 -26.69 15.30 -14.74
N GLU A 119 -26.48 15.04 -16.02
CA GLU A 119 -26.78 16.02 -17.06
C GLU A 119 -28.30 16.20 -17.12
N PHE A 120 -28.79 17.39 -16.78
CA PHE A 120 -30.16 17.83 -17.03
C PHE A 120 -30.16 18.84 -18.15
#